data_AF-D0MK79-F1
#
_entry.id   AF-D0MK79-F1
#
_cell.length_a   1.000
_cell.length_b   1.000
_cell.length_c   1.000
_cell.angle_alpha   90.00
_cell.angle_beta   90.00
_cell.angle_gamma   90.00
#
_symmetry.space_group_name_H-M   'P 1'
#
loop_
_entity.id
_entity.type
_entity.pdbx_description
1 polymer ?
#
loop_
_entity_poly.entity_id
_entity_poly.type
_entity_poly.pdbx_seq_one_letter_code
_entity_poly.pdbx_strand_id
1 'polypeptide(L)'
;MALKTLDIDALAAKTGNLYETVAILSKRARQIATQMKQELDEKLSYFEGLGLEDDPRHQEEQRRISIEYELKPEPTEIAVEEFLRDEIYYRDASKERSEEEEELR
;
A
#
# COMPACT_ATOMS: atom_id res chain seq x y z
N MET A 1 -18.12 -5.53 -1.70
CA MET A 1 -16.95 -6.04 -0.97
C MET A 1 -17.45 -6.81 0.25
N ALA A 2 -16.99 -8.04 0.47
CA ALA A 2 -17.40 -8.83 1.64
C ALA A 2 -16.49 -8.47 2.83
N LEU A 3 -17.07 -8.27 4.01
CA LEU A 3 -16.29 -8.02 5.22
C LEU A 3 -15.48 -9.27 5.59
N LYS A 4 -14.15 -9.14 5.68
CA LYS A 4 -13.23 -10.18 6.13
C LYS A 4 -12.74 -9.84 7.53
N THR A 5 -12.86 -10.79 8.46
CA THR A 5 -12.31 -10.64 9.80
C THR A 5 -10.83 -10.99 9.80
N LEU A 6 -10.05 -10.29 10.62
CA LEU A 6 -8.63 -10.53 10.83
C LEU A 6 -8.39 -11.08 12.24
N ASP A 7 -7.49 -12.05 12.35
CA ASP A 7 -7.00 -12.54 13.64
C ASP A 7 -5.92 -11.57 14.14
N ILE A 8 -6.28 -10.78 15.15
CA ILE A 8 -5.41 -9.76 15.73
C ILE A 8 -4.28 -10.36 16.56
N ASP A 9 -4.47 -11.55 17.12
CA ASP A 9 -3.46 -12.22 17.94
C ASP A 9 -2.36 -12.78 17.04
N ALA A 10 -2.73 -13.36 15.90
CA ALA A 10 -1.77 -13.81 14.89
C ALA A 10 -0.93 -12.66 14.32
N LEU A 11 -1.54 -11.48 14.12
CA LEU A 11 -0.84 -10.29 13.66
C LEU A 11 0.12 -9.74 14.72
N ALA A 12 -0.34 -9.62 15.97
CA ALA A 12 0.47 -9.12 17.08
C ALA A 12 1.65 -10.06 17.40
N ALA A 13 1.49 -11.38 17.22
CA ALA A 13 2.54 -12.35 17.46
C ALA A 13 3.77 -12.16 16.56
N LYS A 14 3.63 -11.61 15.35
CA LYS A 14 4.75 -11.37 14.42
C LYS A 14 5.68 -10.25 14.87
N THR A 15 5.15 -9.22 15.53
CA THR A 15 5.94 -8.07 16.04
C THR A 15 6.20 -8.16 17.53
N GLY A 16 5.42 -8.95 18.28
CA GLY A 16 5.40 -8.96 19.74
C GLY A 16 4.60 -7.81 20.37
N ASN A 17 4.05 -6.90 19.56
CA ASN A 17 3.26 -5.77 20.02
C ASN A 17 2.22 -5.34 18.96
N LEU A 18 0.95 -5.30 19.36
CA LEU A 18 -0.16 -4.95 18.48
C LEU A 18 -0.04 -3.52 17.89
N TYR A 19 0.37 -2.54 18.70
CA TYR A 19 0.52 -1.16 18.22
C TYR A 19 1.66 -1.01 17.23
N GLU A 20 2.73 -1.79 17.41
CA GLU A 20 3.82 -1.87 16.44
C GLU A 20 3.33 -2.47 15.12
N THR A 21 2.54 -3.56 15.17
CA THR A 21 1.89 -4.13 13.98
C THR A 21 1.04 -3.09 13.26
N VAL A 22 0.18 -2.36 13.99
CA VAL A 22 -0.69 -1.32 13.43
C VAL A 22 0.14 -0.22 12.77
N ALA A 23 1.23 0.21 13.39
CA ALA A 23 2.11 1.23 12.85
C ALA A 23 2.81 0.77 11.55
N ILE A 24 3.29 -0.48 11.52
CA ILE A 24 3.92 -1.08 10.33
C ILE A 24 2.91 -1.18 9.18
N LEU A 25 1.74 -1.78 9.43
CA LEU A 25 0.67 -1.93 8.44
C LEU A 25 0.20 -0.56 7.91
N SER A 26 0.04 0.43 8.79
CA SER A 26 -0.36 1.78 8.40
C SER A 26 0.67 2.44 7.49
N LYS A 27 1.97 2.30 7.81
CA LYS A 27 3.04 2.84 6.96
C LYS A 27 3.08 2.13 5.61
N ARG A 28 2.95 0.80 5.59
CA ARG A 28 2.94 0.03 4.35
C ARG A 28 1.75 0.37 3.45
N ALA A 29 0.55 0.43 4.02
CA ALA A 29 -0.66 0.81 3.28
C ALA A 29 -0.51 2.19 2.61
N ARG A 30 0.14 3.16 3.26
CA ARG A 30 0.42 4.48 2.66
C ARG A 30 1.39 4.41 1.48
N GLN A 31 2.41 3.54 1.56
CA GLN A 31 3.34 3.31 0.44
C GLN A 31 2.59 2.75 -0.76
N ILE A 32 1.78 1.72 -0.54
CA ILE A 32 0.95 1.08 -1.58
C ILE A 32 -0.03 2.10 -2.18
N ALA A 33 -0.73 2.89 -1.35
CA ALA A 33 -1.65 3.91 -1.82
C ALA A 33 -0.95 4.97 -2.70
N THR A 34 0.25 5.38 -2.32
CA THR A 34 1.06 6.34 -3.09
C THR A 34 1.46 5.74 -4.43
N GLN A 35 1.94 4.49 -4.43
CA GLN A 35 2.32 3.78 -5.65
C GLN A 35 1.11 3.59 -6.59
N MET A 36 -0.03 3.11 -6.08
CA MET A 36 -1.26 2.93 -6.86
C MET A 36 -1.72 4.25 -7.48
N LYS A 37 -1.65 5.35 -6.73
CA LYS A 37 -1.97 6.68 -7.26
C LYS A 37 -1.01 7.08 -8.38
N GLN A 38 0.29 6.89 -8.19
CA GLN A 38 1.30 7.20 -9.21
C GLN A 38 1.07 6.39 -10.49
N GLU A 39 0.78 5.09 -10.37
CA GLU A 39 0.46 4.22 -11.52
C GLU A 39 -0.81 4.68 -12.25
N LEU A 40 -1.83 5.16 -11.52
CA LEU A 40 -3.05 5.71 -12.11
C LEU A 40 -2.75 7.02 -12.85
N ASP A 41 -2.05 7.95 -12.20
CA ASP A 41 -1.68 9.26 -12.76
C ASP A 41 -0.83 9.07 -14.03
N GLU A 42 0.13 8.14 -14.02
CA GLU A 42 0.95 7.81 -15.20
C GLU A 42 0.09 7.30 -16.36
N LYS A 43 -0.85 6.38 -16.10
CA LYS A 43 -1.75 5.86 -17.14
C LYS A 43 -2.70 6.92 -17.69
N LEU A 44 -3.17 7.84 -16.84
CA LEU A 44 -4.07 8.92 -17.24
C LEU A 44 -3.34 10.06 -17.97
N SER A 45 -2.04 10.24 -17.72
CA SER A 45 -1.23 11.27 -18.38
C SER A 45 -1.24 11.18 -19.91
N TYR A 46 -1.41 9.97 -20.46
CA TYR A 46 -1.54 9.74 -21.90
C TYR A 46 -2.74 10.47 -22.53
N PHE A 47 -3.78 10.76 -21.73
CA PHE A 47 -4.99 11.45 -22.16
C PHE A 47 -4.96 12.95 -21.85
N GLU A 48 -3.95 13.43 -21.13
CA GLU A 48 -3.83 14.86 -20.83
C GLU A 48 -3.56 15.65 -22.12
N GLY A 49 -4.47 16.57 -22.44
CA GLY A 49 -4.37 17.40 -23.65
C GLY A 49 -5.07 16.82 -24.89
N LEU A 50 -5.57 15.58 -24.83
CA LEU A 50 -6.56 15.09 -25.79
C LEU A 50 -7.92 15.72 -25.44
N GLY A 51 -8.59 16.31 -26.43
CA GLY A 51 -9.91 16.89 -26.26
C GLY A 51 -10.95 15.83 -25.92
N LEU A 52 -12.03 16.23 -25.24
CA LEU A 52 -13.15 15.33 -24.92
C LEU A 52 -13.85 14.72 -26.16
N GLU A 53 -13.58 15.27 -27.35
CA GLU A 53 -14.10 14.80 -28.64
C GLU A 53 -13.11 13.88 -29.41
N ASP A 54 -11.90 13.66 -28.87
CA ASP A 54 -10.84 12.88 -29.53
C ASP A 54 -11.10 11.37 -29.42
N ASP A 55 -11.93 10.84 -30.33
CA ASP A 55 -12.15 9.41 -30.61
C ASP A 55 -12.80 8.58 -29.48
N PRO A 56 -13.96 7.93 -29.71
CA PRO A 56 -14.62 7.03 -28.76
C PRO A 56 -13.71 5.96 -28.14
N ARG A 57 -12.66 5.53 -28.85
CA ARG A 57 -11.69 4.53 -28.37
C ARG A 57 -10.87 5.01 -27.18
N HIS A 58 -10.48 6.29 -27.14
CA HIS A 58 -9.73 6.85 -26.01
C HIS A 58 -10.62 6.98 -24.76
N GLN A 59 -11.90 7.36 -24.94
CA GLN A 59 -12.86 7.42 -23.84
C GLN A 59 -13.12 6.03 -23.22
N GLU A 60 -13.24 5.00 -24.06
CA GLU A 60 -13.39 3.62 -23.60
C GLU A 60 -12.17 3.17 -22.79
N GLU A 61 -10.97 3.52 -23.25
CA GLU A 61 -9.73 3.19 -22.55
C GLU A 61 -9.58 3.93 -21.22
N GLN A 62 -9.88 5.22 -21.18
CA GLN A 62 -9.88 6.00 -19.92
C GLN A 62 -10.86 5.41 -18.90
N ARG A 63 -12.09 5.08 -19.33
CA ARG A 63 -13.08 4.42 -18.46
C ARG A 63 -12.58 3.07 -17.96
N ARG A 64 -11.95 2.27 -18.83
CA ARG A 64 -11.37 0.97 -18.45
C ARG A 64 -10.32 1.14 -17.35
N ILE A 65 -9.41 2.12 -17.49
CA ILE A 65 -8.39 2.42 -16.48
C ILE A 65 -9.03 2.80 -15.14
N SER A 66 -10.07 3.65 -15.14
CA SER A 66 -10.79 4.02 -13.92
C SER A 66 -11.46 2.81 -13.25
N ILE A 67 -12.15 1.97 -14.02
CA ILE A 67 -12.81 0.75 -13.50
C ILE A 67 -11.75 -0.22 -12.93
N GLU A 68 -10.64 -0.43 -13.63
CA GLU A 68 -9.55 -1.28 -13.14
C GLU A 68 -8.98 -0.77 -11.81
N TYR A 69 -8.86 0.55 -11.64
CA TYR A 69 -8.41 1.15 -10.40
C TYR A 69 -9.42 0.96 -9.26
N GLU A 70 -10.71 1.18 -9.53
CA GLU A 70 -11.79 0.97 -8.55
C GLU A 70 -11.94 -0.50 -8.11
N LEU A 71 -11.61 -1.44 -8.99
CA LEU A 71 -11.66 -2.88 -8.68
C LEU A 71 -10.44 -3.38 -7.90
N LYS A 72 -9.38 -2.59 -7.77
CA LYS A 72 -8.21 -2.99 -6.98
C LYS A 72 -8.58 -3.10 -5.50
N PRO A 73 -7.95 -4.05 -4.77
CA PRO A 73 -8.13 -4.14 -3.33
C PRO A 73 -7.61 -2.88 -2.65
N GLU A 74 -8.20 -2.57 -1.49
CA GLU A 74 -7.80 -1.42 -0.69
C GLU A 74 -6.33 -1.57 -0.25
N PRO A 75 -5.54 -0.48 -0.20
CA PRO A 75 -4.12 -0.56 0.18
C PRO A 75 -3.88 -1.21 1.55
N THR A 76 -4.84 -1.10 2.47
CA THR A 76 -4.82 -1.74 3.79
C THR A 76 -4.94 -3.25 3.70
N GLU A 77 -5.74 -3.79 2.78
CA GLU A 77 -5.88 -5.23 2.57
C GLU A 77 -4.60 -5.81 1.99
N ILE A 78 -4.04 -5.15 0.99
CA ILE A 78 -2.75 -5.55 0.39
C ILE A 78 -1.65 -5.56 1.47
N ALA A 79 -1.55 -4.51 2.27
CA ALA A 79 -0.56 -4.43 3.35
C ALA A 79 -0.72 -5.58 4.38
N VAL A 80 -1.94 -5.95 4.72
CA VAL A 80 -2.21 -7.08 5.63
C VAL A 80 -1.79 -8.40 4.99
N GLU A 81 -2.08 -8.62 3.70
CA GLU A 81 -1.66 -9.84 3.01
C GLU A 81 -0.14 -9.98 2.90
N GLU A 82 0.56 -8.91 2.50
CA GLU A 82 2.02 -8.88 2.44
C GLU A 82 2.65 -9.11 3.83
N PHE A 83 2.05 -8.54 4.88
CA PHE A 83 2.50 -8.75 6.26
C PHE A 83 2.33 -10.20 6.70
N LEU A 84 1.20 -10.83 6.37
CA LEU A 84 0.94 -12.24 6.69
C LEU A 84 1.90 -13.19 5.96
N ARG A 85 2.33 -12.82 4.75
CA ARG A 85 3.28 -13.56 3.91
C ARG A 85 4.76 -13.30 4.24
N ASP A 86 5.05 -12.48 5.24
CA ASP A 86 6.42 -12.10 5.61
C ASP A 86 7.19 -11.39 4.46
N GLU A 87 6.46 -10.67 3.60
CA GLU A 87 7.03 -9.91 2.47
C GLU A 87 7.43 -8.47 2.87
N ILE A 88 7.16 -8.09 4.12
CA ILE A 88 7.45 -6.75 4.64
C ILE A 88 8.64 -6.81 5.60
N TYR A 89 9.73 -6.17 5.20
CA TYR A 89 10.82 -5.84 6.13
C TYR A 89 10.52 -4.54 6.88
N TYR A 90 10.69 -4.57 8.20
CA TYR A 90 10.58 -3.40 9.06
C TYR A 90 11.67 -3.42 10.12
N ARG A 91 12.05 -2.23 10.58
CA ARG A 91 13.08 -2.02 11.60
C ARG A 91 12.72 -0.87 12.51
N ASP A 92 13.22 -0.92 13.74
CA ASP A 92 13.09 0.15 14.71
C ASP A 92 14.39 0.96 14.78
N ALA A 93 14.39 2.13 14.15
CA ALA A 93 15.56 3.02 14.11
C ALA A 93 15.97 3.55 15.49
N SER A 94 15.10 3.48 16.50
CA SER A 94 15.45 3.88 17.86
C SER A 94 16.29 2.82 18.57
N LYS A 95 15.98 1.53 18.36
CA LYS A 95 16.75 0.39 18.90
C LYS A 95 18.14 0.29 18.27
N GLU A 96 18.22 0.42 16.95
CA GLU A 96 19.52 0.40 16.24
C GLU A 96 20.45 1.51 16.76
N ARG A 97 19.92 2.72 16.99
CA ARG A 97 20.72 3.84 17.50
C ARG A 97 21.23 3.61 18.93
N SER A 98 20.42 3.01 19.80
CA SER A 98 20.86 2.70 21.16
C SER A 98 21.91 1.59 21.20
N GLU A 99 21.80 0.59 20.32
CA GLU A 99 22.77 -0.51 20.21
C GLU A 99 24.11 0.01 19.67
N GLU A 100 24.09 0.86 18.66
CA GLU A 100 25.29 1.55 18.15
C GLU A 100 25.96 2.42 19.23
N GLU A 101 25.17 3.14 20.04
CA GLU A 101 25.68 3.97 21.14
C GLU A 101 26.27 3.15 22.31
N GLU A 102 25.78 1.92 22.54
CA GLU A 102 26.34 0.99 23.53
C GLU A 102 27.60 0.30 23.03
N GLU A 103 27.67 -0.08 21.75
CA GLU A 103 28.85 -0.73 21.15
C GLU A 103 30.06 0.22 21.02
N LEU A 104 29.81 1.53 20.99
CA LEU A 104 30.82 2.60 20.98
C LEU A 104 31.37 2.97 22.36
N ARG A 105 30.84 2.38 23.46
CA ARG A 105 31.28 2.63 24.85
C ARG A 105 32.23 1.56 25.37
#